data_AF-A0A7W1NXT3-F1
#
_entry.id   AF-A0A7W1NXT3-F1
#
_cell.length_a   1.000
_cell.length_b   1.000
_cell.length_c   1.000
_cell.angle_alpha   90.00
_cell.angle_beta   90.00
_cell.angle_gamma   90.00
#
_symmetry.space_group_name_H-M   'P 1'
#
loop_
_entity.id
_entity.type
_entity.pdbx_description
1 polymer ?
#
loop_
_entity_poly.entity_id
_entity_poly.type
_entity_poly.pdbx_seq_one_letter_code
_entity_poly.pdbx_strand_id
1 'polypeptide(L)' 'HRGAGIGSQLLSALEGFARQIGYSQVWVATGGHAVDFYQKCGWKLTETIIRPTGEIVSILMKPVEKA' A
#
# COMPACT_ATOMS: atom_id res chain seq x y z
N HIS A 1 -13.27 12.75 7.09
CA HIS A 1 -13.13 11.66 8.10
C HIS A 1 -11.70 11.09 8.18
N ARG A 2 -10.64 11.93 8.16
CA ARG A 2 -9.25 11.44 8.36
C ARG A 2 -9.03 11.04 9.82
N GLY A 3 -8.11 10.12 10.09
CA GLY A 3 -7.78 9.68 11.44
C GLY A 3 -8.82 8.76 12.10
N ALA A 4 -9.91 8.41 11.40
CA ALA A 4 -10.99 7.56 11.92
C ALA A 4 -10.83 6.06 11.60
N GLY A 5 -9.67 5.62 11.12
CA GLY A 5 -9.42 4.22 10.77
C GLY A 5 -10.09 3.70 9.48
N ILE A 6 -10.87 4.54 8.78
CA ILE A 6 -11.57 4.16 7.53
C ILE A 6 -10.57 3.68 6.46
N GLY A 7 -9.43 4.35 6.33
CA GLY A 7 -8.40 3.97 5.36
C GLY A 7 -7.84 2.56 5.59
N SER A 8 -7.56 2.19 6.84
CA SER A 8 -7.06 0.85 7.16
C SER A 8 -8.13 -0.23 6.98
N GLN A 9 -9.40 0.08 7.26
CA GLN A 9 -10.52 -0.85 6.99
C GLN A 9 -10.67 -1.10 5.49
N LEU A 10 -10.64 -0.03 4.68
CA LEU A 10 -10.67 -0.14 3.22
C LEU A 10 -9.50 -0.99 2.70
N LEU A 11 -8.27 -0.73 3.19
CA LEU A 11 -7.09 -1.45 2.75
C LEU A 11 -7.16 -2.94 3.09
N SER A 12 -7.66 -3.28 4.28
CA SER A 12 -7.87 -4.69 4.68
C SER A 12 -8.91 -5.39 3.79
N ALA A 13 -10.00 -4.71 3.43
CA ALA A 13 -11.00 -5.26 2.51
C ALA A 13 -10.42 -5.51 1.11
N LEU A 14 -9.60 -4.58 0.60
CA LEU A 14 -8.93 -4.72 -0.70
C LEU A 14 -7.91 -5.88 -0.70
N GLU A 15 -7.13 -6.03 0.38
CA GLU A 15 -6.19 -7.15 0.55
C GLU A 15 -6.94 -8.50 0.58
N GLY A 16 -8.07 -8.57 1.29
CA GLY A 16 -8.94 -9.75 1.31
C GLY A 16 -9.52 -10.09 -0.07
N PHE A 17 -9.97 -9.08 -0.81
CA PHE A 17 -10.47 -9.24 -2.17
C PHE A 17 -9.37 -9.72 -3.13
N ALA A 18 -8.17 -9.14 -3.07
CA ALA A 18 -7.04 -9.55 -3.90
C ALA A 18 -6.67 -11.03 -3.67
N ARG A 19 -6.70 -11.49 -2.41
CA ARG A 19 -6.53 -12.91 -2.07
C ARG A 19 -7.64 -13.78 -2.66
N GLN A 20 -8.89 -13.35 -2.58
CA GLN A 20 -10.04 -14.11 -3.07
C GLN A 20 -9.94 -14.40 -4.57
N ILE A 21 -9.42 -13.44 -5.35
CA ILE A 21 -9.26 -13.57 -6.81
C ILE A 21 -7.91 -14.15 -7.23
N GLY A 22 -7.09 -14.60 -6.27
CA GLY A 22 -5.88 -15.39 -6.53
C GLY A 22 -4.58 -14.58 -6.70
N TYR A 23 -4.55 -13.30 -6.34
CA TYR A 23 -3.28 -12.57 -6.28
C TYR A 23 -2.48 -12.97 -5.04
N SER A 24 -1.15 -13.07 -5.18
CA SER A 24 -0.22 -13.35 -4.09
C SER A 24 0.28 -12.09 -3.39
N GLN A 25 0.20 -10.94 -4.06
CA GLN A 25 0.72 -9.67 -3.56
C GLN A 25 -0.03 -8.49 -4.19
N VAL A 26 -0.01 -7.36 -3.48
CA VAL A 26 -0.55 -6.08 -3.94
C VAL A 26 0.52 -5.00 -3.86
N TRP A 27 0.39 -4.01 -4.73
CA TRP A 27 1.37 -2.93 -4.89
C TRP A 27 0.67 -1.57 -4.84
N VAL A 28 1.37 -0.56 -4.32
CA VAL A 28 0.92 0.83 -4.35
C VAL A 28 2.08 1.75 -4.69
N ALA A 29 1.83 2.72 -5.57
CA ALA A 29 2.71 3.84 -5.81
C ALA A 29 2.16 5.06 -5.06
N THR A 30 2.94 5.64 -4.15
CA THR A 30 2.50 6.77 -3.34
C THR A 30 3.67 7.67 -2.96
N GLY A 31 3.40 8.80 -2.32
CA GLY A 31 4.43 9.76 -1.91
C GLY A 31 4.08 10.46 -0.61
N GLY A 32 5.08 11.14 -0.04
CA GLY A 32 4.93 11.93 1.19
C GLY A 32 4.36 11.12 2.36
N HIS A 33 3.50 11.75 3.16
CA HIS A 33 2.94 11.18 4.40
C HIS A 33 2.09 9.92 4.21
N ALA A 34 1.69 9.60 2.98
CA ALA A 34 0.97 8.36 2.70
C ALA A 34 1.87 7.13 2.88
N VAL A 35 3.18 7.26 2.64
CA VAL A 35 4.16 6.17 2.83
C VAL A 35 4.09 5.63 4.27
N ASP A 36 4.09 6.52 5.25
CA ASP A 36 4.00 6.15 6.68
C ASP A 36 2.70 5.42 7.01
N PHE A 37 1.58 5.81 6.38
CA PHE A 37 0.30 5.15 6.55
C PHE A 37 0.34 3.70 6.05
N TYR A 38 0.86 3.47 4.84
CA TYR A 38 0.98 2.12 4.29
C TYR A 38 1.96 1.26 5.10
N GLN A 39 3.09 1.82 5.53
CA GLN A 39 4.05 1.12 6.41
C GLN A 39 3.42 0.70 7.74
N LYS A 40 2.60 1.58 8.36
CA LYS A 40 1.82 1.23 9.56
C LYS A 40 0.79 0.13 9.31
N CYS A 41 0.32 -0.03 8.08
CA CYS A 41 -0.55 -1.14 7.66
C CYS A 41 0.23 -2.42 7.29
N GLY A 42 1.54 -2.46 7.52
CA GLY A 42 2.41 -3.62 7.29
C GLY A 42 2.98 -3.72 5.87
N TRP A 43 2.78 -2.71 5.02
CA TRP A 43 3.37 -2.68 3.69
C TRP A 43 4.86 -2.39 3.76
N LYS A 44 5.62 -2.91 2.78
CA LYS A 44 7.07 -2.79 2.71
C LYS A 44 7.46 -1.93 1.52
N LEU A 45 8.33 -0.94 1.76
CA LEU A 45 8.94 -0.15 0.71
C LEU A 45 9.85 -1.06 -0.13
N THR A 46 9.62 -1.09 -1.43
CA THR A 46 10.41 -1.90 -2.37
C THR A 46 11.27 -1.02 -3.27
N GLU A 47 10.77 0.14 -3.68
CA GLU A 47 11.46 1.03 -4.60
C GLU A 47 11.13 2.50 -4.31
N THR A 48 12.04 3.39 -4.67
CA THR A 48 11.81 4.84 -4.71
C THR A 48 12.22 5.38 -6.07
N ILE A 49 11.30 6.05 -6.74
CA ILE A 49 11.44 6.57 -8.09
C ILE A 49 11.36 8.09 -8.03
N ILE A 50 12.32 8.77 -8.65
CA ILE A 50 12.25 10.22 -8.87
C ILE A 50 11.67 10.45 -10.26
N ARG A 51 10.49 11.04 -10.34
CA ARG A 51 9.86 11.39 -11.62
C ARG A 51 10.63 12.54 -12.29
N PRO A 52 10.52 12.73 -13.61
CA PRO A 52 11.12 13.88 -14.30
C PRO A 52 10.68 15.24 -13.74
N THR A 53 9.53 15.29 -13.08
CA THR A 53 9.00 16.46 -12.36
C THR A 53 9.73 16.76 -11.05
N GLY A 54 10.65 15.90 -10.61
CA GLY A 54 11.31 15.96 -9.31
C GLY A 54 10.51 15.32 -8.17
N GLU A 55 9.29 14.84 -8.43
CA GLU A 55 8.46 14.17 -7.42
C GLU A 55 9.03 12.80 -7.04
N ILE A 56 9.17 12.57 -5.74
CA ILE A 56 9.55 11.27 -5.18
C ILE A 56 8.30 10.40 -5.01
N VAL A 57 8.29 9.26 -5.69
CA VAL A 57 7.26 8.24 -5.56
C VAL A 57 7.88 6.97 -4.98
N SER A 58 7.33 6.52 -3.87
CA SER A 58 7.63 5.24 -3.23
C SER A 58 6.69 4.16 -3.74
N ILE A 59 7.27 3.03 -4.14
CA ILE A 59 6.53 1.81 -4.44
C ILE A 59 6.57 0.93 -3.19
N LEU A 60 5.40 0.54 -2.69
CA LEU A 60 5.27 -0.38 -1.57
C LEU A 60 4.51 -1.64 -1.99
N MET A 61 4.86 -2.76 -1.36
CA MET A 61 4.26 -4.07 -1.60
C MET A 61 3.78 -4.68 -0.28
N LYS A 62 2.72 -5.49 -0.36
CA LYS A 62 2.36 -6.40 0.73
C LYS A 62 1.94 -7.76 0.16
N PRO A 63 2.48 -8.87 0.69
CA PRO A 63 1.97 -10.20 0.38
C PRO A 63 0.53 -10.36 0.89
N VAL A 64 -0.32 -10.98 0.08
CA VAL A 64 -1.73 -11.30 0.41
C VAL A 64 -2.03 -12.79 0.31
N GLU A 65 -0.98 -13.62 0.26
CA GLU A 65 -1.09 -15.08 0.20
C GLU A 65 -1.97 -15.66 1.32
N LYS A 66 -2.48 -16.87 1.07
CA LYS A 66 -3.21 -17.64 2.08
C LYS A 66 -2.20 -18.09 3.14
N ALA A 67 -2.50 -17.80 4.41
CA ALA A 67 -1.86 -18.48 5.53
C ALA A 67 -2.15 -19.98 5.48
#